data_AF-A0A1G1HM43-F1
#
_entry.id   AF-A0A1G1HM43-F1
#
_cell.length_a   1.000
_cell.length_b   1.000
_cell.length_c   1.000
_cell.angle_alpha   90.00
_cell.angle_beta   90.00
_cell.angle_gamma   90.00
#
_symmetry.space_group_name_H-M   'P 1'
#
loop_
_entity.id
_entity.type
_entity.pdbx_description
1 polymer ?
#
loop_
_entity_poly.entity_id
_entity_poly.type
_entity_poly.pdbx_seq_one_letter_code
_entity_poly.pdbx_strand_id
1 'polypeptide(L)'
;MSEFTEDQLQRYSRHIILPEVGGKGQKKMLAAKVFIIGAGGLGCPVGYYLAAAGIGTIAMIDNDDVELSNLQRQIAHSVKTLGKPKVESAKSTFESLNPDVNVIALKQRISKDNIMDLIKDYDIVIDGSDNFPTRYLVNDACVMSGKPLVSGAILRFEGQVTTIIPGVGHCYRCLFEEMPPAGLVPSCQEAGVLGVLPGVVGGLQATEVLKLILGKGDVLKNELLIYNALKTTFRKVKVPKNPDCPVCGKNPTITELLDYDAEYCTTR
;
A
#
# COMPACT_ATOMS: atom_id res chain seq x y z
N MET A 1 3.68 3.15 -29.98
CA MET A 1 3.23 2.36 -28.80
C MET A 1 3.55 0.91 -29.10
N SER A 2 4.37 0.24 -28.30
CA SER A 2 4.74 -1.16 -28.56
C SER A 2 3.50 -2.06 -28.56
N GLU A 3 3.51 -3.03 -29.47
CA GLU A 3 2.59 -4.16 -29.45
C GLU A 3 2.99 -5.13 -28.33
N PHE A 4 2.02 -5.92 -27.85
CA PHE A 4 2.30 -6.97 -26.89
C PHE A 4 3.14 -8.07 -27.56
N THR A 5 4.06 -8.67 -26.82
CA THR A 5 4.68 -9.94 -27.25
C THR A 5 3.65 -11.08 -27.20
N GLU A 6 3.93 -12.20 -27.86
CA GLU A 6 3.08 -13.39 -27.81
C GLU A 6 2.93 -13.91 -26.36
N ASP A 7 4.04 -13.95 -25.61
CA ASP A 7 4.04 -14.31 -24.19
C ASP A 7 3.15 -13.38 -23.35
N GLN A 8 3.19 -12.07 -23.62
CA GLN A 8 2.33 -11.11 -22.93
C GLN A 8 0.85 -11.28 -23.29
N LEU A 9 0.53 -11.56 -24.55
CA LEU A 9 -0.84 -11.87 -24.97
C LEU A 9 -1.36 -13.13 -24.29
N GLN A 10 -0.54 -14.18 -24.20
CA GLN A 10 -0.90 -15.41 -23.51
C GLN A 10 -1.10 -15.17 -22.02
N ARG A 11 -0.13 -14.52 -21.36
CA ARG A 11 -0.12 -14.25 -19.91
C ARG A 11 -1.32 -13.39 -19.48
N TYR A 12 -1.58 -12.29 -20.20
CA TYR A 12 -2.62 -11.33 -19.83
C TYR A 12 -3.95 -11.56 -20.56
N SER A 13 -4.10 -12.68 -21.27
CA SER A 13 -5.31 -13.00 -22.04
C SER A 13 -6.60 -12.83 -21.22
N ARG A 14 -6.60 -13.27 -19.96
CA ARG A 14 -7.75 -13.16 -19.04
C ARG A 14 -8.10 -11.73 -18.64
N HIS A 15 -7.14 -10.83 -18.65
CA HIS A 15 -7.39 -9.40 -18.45
C HIS A 15 -7.87 -8.74 -19.74
N ILE A 16 -7.22 -9.05 -20.87
CA ILE A 16 -7.52 -8.42 -22.16
C ILE A 16 -8.95 -8.69 -22.62
N ILE A 17 -9.55 -9.84 -22.28
CA ILE A 17 -10.95 -10.14 -22.61
C ILE A 17 -11.97 -9.35 -21.78
N LEU A 18 -11.58 -8.76 -20.65
CA LEU A 18 -12.49 -7.99 -19.81
C LEU A 18 -12.77 -6.62 -20.47
N PRO A 19 -14.04 -6.24 -20.69
CA PRO A 19 -14.39 -4.95 -21.30
C PRO A 19 -13.82 -3.72 -20.57
N GLU A 20 -13.74 -3.79 -19.24
CA GLU A 20 -13.22 -2.72 -18.39
C GLU A 20 -11.70 -2.57 -18.49
N VAL A 21 -11.00 -3.63 -18.90
CA VAL A 21 -9.54 -3.65 -19.04
C VAL A 21 -9.17 -3.53 -20.52
N GLY A 22 -9.43 -4.57 -21.32
CA GLY A 22 -9.01 -4.62 -22.71
C GLY A 22 -7.49 -4.54 -22.92
N GLY A 23 -7.06 -4.57 -24.17
CA GLY A 23 -5.65 -4.33 -24.50
C GLY A 23 -5.18 -2.94 -24.06
N LYS A 24 -6.04 -1.92 -24.10
CA LYS A 24 -5.71 -0.55 -23.67
C LYS A 24 -5.43 -0.48 -22.16
N GLY A 25 -6.26 -1.11 -21.33
CA GLY A 25 -6.07 -1.15 -19.88
C GLY A 25 -4.84 -1.96 -19.48
N GLN A 26 -4.59 -3.10 -20.15
CA GLN A 26 -3.36 -3.85 -19.91
C GLN A 26 -2.10 -3.05 -20.27
N LYS A 27 -2.12 -2.25 -21.35
CA LYS A 27 -1.02 -1.32 -21.67
C LYS A 27 -0.83 -0.24 -20.60
N LYS A 28 -1.91 0.25 -19.98
CA LYS A 28 -1.79 1.17 -18.83
C LYS A 28 -1.11 0.50 -17.64
N MET A 29 -1.48 -0.74 -17.33
CA MET A 29 -0.84 -1.51 -16.24
C MET A 29 0.66 -1.71 -16.50
N LEU A 30 1.04 -2.13 -17.71
CA LEU A 30 2.46 -2.27 -18.11
C LEU A 30 3.24 -0.95 -18.09
N ALA A 31 2.58 0.21 -18.19
CA ALA A 31 3.22 1.51 -18.12
C ALA A 31 3.26 2.11 -16.69
N ALA A 32 2.45 1.57 -15.78
CA ALA A 32 2.27 2.12 -14.44
C ALA A 32 3.46 1.82 -13.53
N LYS A 33 3.74 2.76 -12.63
CA LYS A 33 4.75 2.66 -11.58
C LYS A 33 4.11 2.79 -10.22
N VAL A 34 4.32 1.81 -9.35
CA VAL A 34 3.76 1.80 -7.99
C VAL A 34 4.85 1.74 -6.94
N PHE A 35 4.63 2.41 -5.81
CA PHE A 35 5.57 2.45 -4.69
C PHE A 35 4.93 1.81 -3.45
N ILE A 36 5.43 0.65 -3.01
CA ILE A 36 4.92 -0.11 -1.87
C ILE A 36 5.80 0.15 -0.65
N ILE A 37 5.17 0.58 0.43
CA ILE A 37 5.83 0.83 1.71
C ILE A 37 5.57 -0.35 2.64
N GLY A 38 6.64 -1.04 2.98
CA GLY A 38 6.62 -2.30 3.72
C GLY A 38 6.61 -3.51 2.77
N ALA A 39 7.52 -4.44 3.01
CA ALA A 39 7.61 -5.75 2.39
C ALA A 39 6.99 -6.85 3.27
N GLY A 40 6.22 -6.46 4.29
CA GLY A 40 5.64 -7.36 5.28
C GLY A 40 4.31 -7.99 4.87
N GLY A 41 3.42 -8.18 5.86
CA GLY A 41 2.18 -8.94 5.68
C GLY A 41 1.27 -8.37 4.60
N LEU A 42 1.14 -7.04 4.49
CA LEU A 42 0.30 -6.40 3.48
C LEU A 42 1.05 -6.20 2.15
N GLY A 43 2.31 -5.77 2.22
CA GLY A 43 3.13 -5.53 1.03
C GLY A 43 3.35 -6.77 0.17
N CYS A 44 3.54 -7.94 0.79
CA CYS A 44 3.70 -9.22 0.10
C CYS A 44 2.54 -9.53 -0.87
N PRO A 45 1.27 -9.69 -0.43
CA PRO A 45 0.15 -9.96 -1.31
C PRO A 45 -0.11 -8.84 -2.32
N VAL A 46 0.08 -7.57 -1.94
CA VAL A 46 -0.03 -6.45 -2.90
C VAL A 46 0.97 -6.63 -4.05
N GLY A 47 2.25 -6.78 -3.72
CA GLY A 47 3.31 -6.95 -4.72
C GLY A 47 3.09 -8.17 -5.60
N TYR A 48 2.63 -9.29 -5.02
CA TYR A 48 2.28 -10.50 -5.77
C TYR A 48 1.22 -10.25 -6.83
N TYR A 49 0.08 -9.68 -6.46
CA TYR A 49 -1.03 -9.47 -7.39
C TYR A 49 -0.71 -8.39 -8.42
N LEU A 50 0.02 -7.34 -8.04
CA LEU A 50 0.45 -6.30 -8.98
C LEU A 50 1.50 -6.83 -9.96
N ALA A 51 2.44 -7.67 -9.52
CA ALA A 51 3.40 -8.32 -10.40
C ALA A 51 2.69 -9.28 -11.36
N ALA A 52 1.77 -10.12 -10.86
CA ALA A 52 0.96 -11.02 -11.68
C ALA A 52 0.10 -10.25 -12.72
N ALA A 53 -0.40 -9.07 -12.35
CA ALA A 53 -1.20 -8.23 -13.24
C ALA A 53 -0.37 -7.52 -14.33
N GLY A 54 0.96 -7.56 -14.23
CA GLY A 54 1.85 -6.91 -15.19
C GLY A 54 1.95 -5.41 -14.95
N ILE A 55 2.02 -4.97 -13.70
CA ILE A 55 2.44 -3.59 -13.40
C ILE A 55 3.87 -3.38 -13.89
N GLY A 56 4.12 -2.32 -14.66
CA GLY A 56 5.42 -2.09 -15.29
C GLY A 56 6.59 -1.95 -14.33
N THR A 57 6.40 -1.17 -13.26
CA THR A 57 7.42 -1.01 -12.21
C THR A 57 6.81 -1.09 -10.82
N ILE A 58 7.41 -1.91 -9.97
CA ILE A 58 7.06 -2.02 -8.55
C ILE A 58 8.30 -1.68 -7.74
N ALA A 59 8.29 -0.55 -7.06
CA ALA A 59 9.28 -0.27 -6.03
C ALA A 59 8.76 -0.69 -4.67
N MET A 60 9.65 -1.24 -3.84
CA MET A 60 9.33 -1.67 -2.49
C MET A 60 10.42 -1.20 -1.53
N ILE A 61 9.99 -0.53 -0.45
CA ILE A 61 10.88 -0.04 0.61
C ILE A 61 10.57 -0.75 1.93
N ASP A 62 11.59 -1.33 2.53
CA ASP A 62 11.56 -1.96 3.85
C ASP A 62 13.01 -2.07 4.36
N ASN A 63 13.23 -1.84 5.65
CA ASN A 63 14.58 -1.88 6.23
C ASN A 63 14.89 -3.22 6.92
N ASP A 64 13.90 -4.08 7.09
CA ASP A 64 14.04 -5.31 7.85
C ASP A 64 14.61 -6.46 7.01
N ASP A 65 15.10 -7.47 7.71
CA ASP A 65 15.43 -8.78 7.18
C ASP A 65 14.30 -9.79 7.44
N VAL A 66 14.28 -10.88 6.69
CA VAL A 66 13.26 -11.93 6.82
C VAL A 66 13.52 -12.76 8.09
N GLU A 67 12.51 -12.86 8.95
CA GLU A 67 12.54 -13.70 10.14
C GLU A 67 11.58 -14.90 10.07
N LEU A 68 11.84 -15.96 10.84
CA LEU A 68 10.98 -17.14 10.88
C LEU A 68 9.54 -16.82 11.31
N SER A 69 9.40 -15.92 12.28
CA SER A 69 8.11 -15.42 12.80
C SER A 69 7.24 -14.73 11.74
N ASN A 70 7.86 -14.31 10.63
CA ASN A 70 7.20 -13.58 9.56
C ASN A 70 6.47 -14.53 8.60
N LEU A 71 6.98 -15.77 8.43
CA LEU A 71 6.58 -16.68 7.36
C LEU A 71 5.13 -17.17 7.45
N GLN A 72 4.48 -17.01 8.61
CA GLN A 72 3.05 -17.33 8.76
C GLN A 72 2.12 -16.38 7.99
N ARG A 73 2.61 -15.21 7.56
CA ARG A 73 1.81 -14.17 6.88
C ARG A 73 2.50 -13.41 5.75
N GLN A 74 3.82 -13.44 5.67
CA GLN A 74 4.61 -12.70 4.66
C GLN A 74 4.94 -13.64 3.50
N ILE A 75 3.95 -13.87 2.63
CA ILE A 75 3.97 -14.95 1.64
C ILE A 75 4.99 -14.77 0.52
N ALA A 76 5.61 -13.59 0.36
CA ALA A 76 6.70 -13.38 -0.60
C ALA A 76 8.07 -13.81 -0.06
N HIS A 77 8.10 -14.42 1.12
CA HIS A 77 9.31 -14.90 1.77
C HIS A 77 9.20 -16.39 2.06
N SER A 78 10.35 -17.03 2.27
CA SER A 78 10.42 -18.46 2.54
C SER A 78 11.53 -18.80 3.53
N VAL A 79 11.57 -20.06 3.96
CA VAL A 79 12.68 -20.57 4.80
C VAL A 79 14.04 -20.36 4.13
N LYS A 80 14.10 -20.38 2.79
CA LYS A 80 15.35 -20.17 2.03
C LYS A 80 15.84 -18.71 2.03
N THR A 81 15.00 -17.78 2.45
CA THR A 81 15.29 -16.34 2.44
C THR A 81 15.48 -15.77 3.84
N LEU A 82 15.49 -16.61 4.89
CA LEU A 82 15.76 -16.17 6.27
C LEU A 82 17.08 -15.39 6.35
N GLY A 83 17.07 -14.27 7.06
CA GLY A 83 18.22 -13.36 7.22
C GLY A 83 18.55 -12.51 5.99
N LYS A 84 17.83 -12.65 4.87
CA LYS A 84 17.98 -11.75 3.72
C LYS A 84 17.11 -10.50 3.90
N PRO A 85 17.46 -9.37 3.27
CA PRO A 85 16.58 -8.21 3.22
C PRO A 85 15.22 -8.56 2.65
N LYS A 86 14.14 -8.12 3.30
CA LYS A 86 12.76 -8.41 2.86
C LYS A 86 12.51 -7.91 1.43
N VAL A 87 12.99 -6.71 1.11
CA VAL A 87 12.86 -6.12 -0.24
C VAL A 87 13.52 -6.96 -1.33
N GLU A 88 14.69 -7.54 -1.07
CA GLU A 88 15.40 -8.40 -2.03
C GLU A 88 14.72 -9.76 -2.17
N SER A 89 14.24 -10.32 -1.07
CA SER A 89 13.45 -11.55 -1.05
C SER A 89 12.15 -11.41 -1.86
N ALA A 90 11.43 -10.31 -1.64
CA ALA A 90 10.21 -9.98 -2.38
C ALA A 90 10.50 -9.74 -3.87
N LYS A 91 11.57 -8.99 -4.19
CA LYS A 91 12.01 -8.76 -5.56
C LYS A 91 12.24 -10.06 -6.32
N SER A 92 13.08 -10.94 -5.80
CA SER A 92 13.37 -12.24 -6.43
C SER A 92 12.09 -13.05 -6.65
N THR A 93 11.15 -12.99 -5.70
CA THR A 93 9.87 -13.68 -5.80
C THR A 93 9.00 -13.12 -6.92
N PHE A 94 8.83 -11.81 -7.00
CA PHE A 94 7.97 -11.16 -8.00
C PHE A 94 8.54 -11.26 -9.42
N GLU A 95 9.85 -11.10 -9.58
CA GLU A 95 10.52 -11.27 -10.88
C GLU A 95 10.45 -12.73 -11.35
N SER A 96 10.50 -13.70 -10.43
CA SER A 96 10.31 -15.12 -10.78
C SER A 96 8.89 -15.44 -11.24
N LEU A 97 7.89 -14.70 -10.74
CA LEU A 97 6.49 -14.85 -11.12
C LEU A 97 6.23 -14.21 -12.48
N ASN A 98 6.78 -13.01 -12.69
CA ASN A 98 6.58 -12.25 -13.91
C ASN A 98 7.86 -11.48 -14.30
N PRO A 99 8.64 -11.97 -15.27
CA PRO A 99 9.89 -11.33 -15.69
C PRO A 99 9.68 -10.02 -16.46
N ASP A 100 8.45 -9.69 -16.86
CA ASP A 100 8.12 -8.42 -17.51
C ASP A 100 8.15 -7.23 -16.53
N VAL A 101 8.09 -7.50 -15.22
CA VAL A 101 7.95 -6.48 -14.18
C VAL A 101 9.33 -6.03 -13.71
N ASN A 102 9.58 -4.71 -13.77
CA ASN A 102 10.78 -4.13 -13.17
C ASN A 102 10.57 -3.93 -11.66
N VAL A 103 11.28 -4.70 -10.83
CA VAL A 103 11.16 -4.59 -9.37
C VAL A 103 12.37 -3.87 -8.77
N ILE A 104 12.10 -2.79 -8.05
CA ILE A 104 13.11 -1.96 -7.39
C ILE A 104 13.05 -2.22 -5.88
N ALA A 105 14.10 -2.83 -5.35
CA ALA A 105 14.24 -3.11 -3.92
C ALA A 105 15.02 -1.98 -3.24
N LEU A 106 14.45 -1.40 -2.17
CA LEU A 106 15.03 -0.29 -1.43
C LEU A 106 15.19 -0.67 0.05
N LYS A 107 16.37 -1.16 0.42
CA LYS A 107 16.68 -1.52 1.82
C LYS A 107 17.03 -0.27 2.63
N GLN A 108 16.03 0.50 3.01
CA GLN A 108 16.19 1.67 3.86
C GLN A 108 14.87 2.01 4.57
N ARG A 109 14.96 2.79 5.64
CA ARG A 109 13.77 3.32 6.34
C ARG A 109 13.25 4.55 5.63
N ILE A 110 11.92 4.66 5.51
CA ILE A 110 11.27 5.87 5.03
C ILE A 110 11.25 6.94 6.12
N SER A 111 11.56 8.18 5.77
CA SER A 111 11.62 9.33 6.68
C SER A 111 11.12 10.61 6.00
N LYS A 112 10.95 11.67 6.77
CA LYS A 112 10.61 13.00 6.21
C LYS A 112 11.63 13.49 5.18
N ASP A 113 12.90 13.10 5.34
CA ASP A 113 14.01 13.61 4.52
C ASP A 113 14.10 12.93 3.16
N ASN A 114 13.54 11.71 3.01
CA ASN A 114 13.67 10.95 1.76
C ASN A 114 12.35 10.70 1.03
N ILE A 115 11.20 10.75 1.71
CA ILE A 115 9.93 10.28 1.13
C ILE A 115 9.52 11.05 -0.13
N MET A 116 9.69 12.37 -0.14
CA MET A 116 9.30 13.22 -1.28
C MET A 116 10.07 12.85 -2.54
N ASP A 117 11.38 12.60 -2.41
CA ASP A 117 12.21 12.16 -3.52
C ASP A 117 11.91 10.74 -3.96
N LEU A 118 11.57 9.86 -3.01
CA LEU A 118 11.27 8.46 -3.31
C LEU A 118 9.95 8.28 -4.06
N ILE A 119 8.90 9.04 -3.73
CA ILE A 119 7.57 8.84 -4.33
C ILE A 119 7.33 9.64 -5.61
N LYS A 120 8.19 10.61 -5.95
CA LYS A 120 7.93 11.59 -7.03
C LYS A 120 7.71 10.94 -8.41
N ASP A 121 8.40 9.85 -8.70
CA ASP A 121 8.37 9.19 -10.02
C ASP A 121 7.33 8.06 -10.12
N TYR A 122 6.53 7.84 -9.07
CA TYR A 122 5.52 6.79 -9.02
C TYR A 122 4.11 7.37 -9.17
N ASP A 123 3.22 6.61 -9.80
CA ASP A 123 1.84 7.02 -10.07
C ASP A 123 0.97 6.87 -8.82
N ILE A 124 1.21 5.82 -8.03
CA ILE A 124 0.42 5.44 -6.86
C ILE A 124 1.33 4.96 -5.74
N VAL A 125 1.06 5.40 -4.52
CA VAL A 125 1.71 4.93 -3.30
C VAL A 125 0.79 3.93 -2.58
N ILE A 126 1.36 2.87 -2.02
CA ILE A 126 0.67 1.88 -1.21
C ILE A 126 1.30 1.86 0.17
N ASP A 127 0.48 2.08 1.19
CA ASP A 127 0.88 1.95 2.59
C ASP A 127 0.50 0.56 3.11
N GLY A 128 1.52 -0.29 3.27
CA GLY A 128 1.47 -1.58 3.93
C GLY A 128 2.25 -1.61 5.24
N SER A 129 2.56 -0.44 5.82
CA SER A 129 3.32 -0.32 7.07
C SER A 129 2.50 -0.79 8.26
N ASP A 130 3.17 -1.18 9.35
CA ASP A 130 2.53 -1.74 10.55
C ASP A 130 2.58 -0.81 11.77
N ASN A 131 2.95 0.46 11.57
CA ASN A 131 3.07 1.45 12.63
C ASN A 131 2.42 2.79 12.24
N PHE A 132 1.89 3.51 13.23
CA PHE A 132 1.23 4.80 12.99
C PHE A 132 2.15 5.90 12.46
N PRO A 133 3.38 6.10 12.97
CA PRO A 133 4.30 7.11 12.45
C PRO A 133 4.46 7.11 10.94
N THR A 134 4.72 5.93 10.36
CA THR A 134 4.85 5.78 8.90
C THR A 134 3.54 6.10 8.19
N ARG A 135 2.38 5.66 8.70
CA ARG A 135 1.07 5.96 8.09
C ARG A 135 0.81 7.46 7.97
N TYR A 136 1.09 8.21 9.05
CA TYR A 136 0.92 9.66 9.06
C TYR A 136 1.92 10.37 8.12
N LEU A 137 3.20 9.98 8.18
CA LEU A 137 4.23 10.51 7.28
C LEU A 137 3.86 10.30 5.80
N VAL A 138 3.45 9.08 5.45
CA VAL A 138 3.09 8.71 4.08
C VAL A 138 1.85 9.44 3.61
N ASN A 139 0.83 9.56 4.47
CA ASN A 139 -0.34 10.35 4.16
C ASN A 139 0.04 11.80 3.84
N ASP A 140 0.82 12.43 4.71
CA ASP A 140 1.13 13.85 4.60
C ASP A 140 1.96 14.11 3.34
N ALA A 141 2.96 13.27 3.07
CA ALA A 141 3.75 13.32 1.84
C ALA A 141 2.89 13.13 0.58
N CYS A 142 1.96 12.17 0.58
CA CYS A 142 1.07 11.92 -0.55
C CYS A 142 0.12 13.09 -0.79
N VAL A 143 -0.44 13.69 0.27
CA VAL A 143 -1.28 14.89 0.13
C VAL A 143 -0.48 16.05 -0.42
N MET A 144 0.70 16.33 0.13
CA MET A 144 1.55 17.45 -0.29
C MET A 144 2.08 17.31 -1.73
N SER A 145 2.34 16.07 -2.18
CA SER A 145 2.83 15.78 -3.54
C SER A 145 1.72 15.46 -4.55
N GLY A 146 0.45 15.44 -4.13
CA GLY A 146 -0.68 15.10 -5.00
C GLY A 146 -0.71 13.63 -5.46
N LYS A 147 -0.05 12.72 -4.73
CA LYS A 147 0.02 11.29 -5.07
C LYS A 147 -1.17 10.51 -4.49
N PRO A 148 -1.91 9.74 -5.31
CA PRO A 148 -2.88 8.78 -4.80
C PRO A 148 -2.24 7.79 -3.84
N LEU A 149 -2.94 7.50 -2.74
CA LEU A 149 -2.50 6.57 -1.70
C LEU A 149 -3.56 5.50 -1.45
N VAL A 150 -3.16 4.24 -1.46
CA VAL A 150 -3.98 3.12 -1.00
C VAL A 150 -3.43 2.63 0.34
N SER A 151 -4.13 2.92 1.43
CA SER A 151 -3.69 2.53 2.78
C SER A 151 -4.47 1.32 3.27
N GLY A 152 -3.73 0.34 3.82
CA GLY A 152 -4.27 -0.85 4.44
C GLY A 152 -3.77 -1.00 5.87
N ALA A 153 -4.63 -1.48 6.77
CA ALA A 153 -4.28 -1.77 8.16
C ALA A 153 -4.85 -3.13 8.58
N ILE A 154 -4.18 -3.79 9.52
CA ILE A 154 -4.63 -5.04 10.11
C ILE A 154 -4.32 -5.06 11.60
N LEU A 155 -5.20 -5.64 12.39
CA LEU A 155 -4.96 -5.92 13.81
C LEU A 155 -5.83 -7.09 14.24
N ARG A 156 -5.23 -8.13 14.84
CA ARG A 156 -5.93 -9.35 15.30
C ARG A 156 -6.70 -10.04 14.16
N PHE A 157 -8.00 -9.79 14.08
CA PHE A 157 -8.95 -10.37 13.12
C PHE A 157 -9.64 -9.30 12.24
N GLU A 158 -9.24 -8.04 12.35
CA GLU A 158 -9.84 -6.93 11.61
C GLU A 158 -8.85 -6.32 10.62
N GLY A 159 -9.32 -6.13 9.40
CA GLY A 159 -8.60 -5.44 8.33
C GLY A 159 -9.33 -4.18 7.91
N GLN A 160 -8.57 -3.17 7.48
CA GLN A 160 -9.11 -1.90 7.01
C GLN A 160 -8.42 -1.49 5.70
N VAL A 161 -9.18 -0.93 4.76
CA VAL A 161 -8.66 -0.37 3.50
C VAL A 161 -9.37 0.92 3.16
N THR A 162 -8.62 1.91 2.68
CA THR A 162 -9.16 3.13 2.08
C THR A 162 -8.30 3.61 0.92
N THR A 163 -8.89 4.42 0.03
CA THR A 163 -8.18 5.07 -1.07
C THR A 163 -8.25 6.58 -0.91
N ILE A 164 -7.09 7.20 -0.77
CA ILE A 164 -6.91 8.64 -0.62
C ILE A 164 -6.51 9.21 -1.98
N ILE A 165 -7.31 10.14 -2.48
CA ILE A 165 -7.00 10.93 -3.67
C ILE A 165 -6.89 12.39 -3.24
N PRO A 166 -5.68 12.95 -3.16
CA PRO A 166 -5.46 14.33 -2.75
C PRO A 166 -6.36 15.30 -3.54
N GLY A 167 -6.97 16.26 -2.82
CA GLY A 167 -7.89 17.24 -3.39
C GLY A 167 -9.31 16.76 -3.67
N VAL A 168 -9.58 15.45 -3.75
CA VAL A 168 -10.90 14.91 -4.14
C VAL A 168 -11.71 14.40 -2.93
N GLY A 169 -11.06 13.81 -1.94
CA GLY A 169 -11.72 13.18 -0.79
C GLY A 169 -11.01 13.42 0.53
N HIS A 170 -11.34 12.59 1.52
CA HIS A 170 -10.66 12.56 2.79
C HIS A 170 -9.18 12.14 2.62
N CYS A 171 -8.30 12.63 3.49
CA CYS A 171 -6.99 12.03 3.70
C CYS A 171 -7.01 11.14 4.95
N TYR A 172 -5.91 10.49 5.29
CA TYR A 172 -5.81 9.67 6.50
C TYR A 172 -6.11 10.48 7.76
N ARG A 173 -5.64 11.74 7.83
CA ARG A 173 -5.96 12.64 8.96
C ARG A 173 -7.42 13.07 9.06
N CYS A 174 -8.20 12.93 8.00
CA CYS A 174 -9.65 13.12 8.10
C CYS A 174 -10.35 11.93 8.78
N LEU A 175 -9.76 10.73 8.70
CA LEU A 175 -10.24 9.52 9.39
C LEU A 175 -9.78 9.50 10.84
N PHE A 176 -8.49 9.78 11.05
CA PHE A 176 -7.81 9.74 12.32
C PHE A 176 -6.99 11.02 12.45
N GLU A 177 -7.52 12.03 13.14
CA GLU A 177 -6.93 13.37 13.17
C GLU A 177 -5.53 13.38 13.78
N GLU A 178 -5.41 12.73 14.94
CA GLU A 178 -4.16 12.64 15.70
C GLU A 178 -3.70 11.20 15.84
N MET A 179 -2.38 11.03 15.91
CA MET A 179 -1.78 9.75 16.19
C MET A 179 -2.16 9.30 17.60
N PRO A 180 -2.57 8.03 17.81
CA PRO A 180 -2.80 7.55 19.16
C PRO A 180 -1.51 7.67 20.00
N PRO A 181 -1.62 7.97 21.32
CA PRO A 181 -0.48 7.99 22.22
C PRO A 181 0.36 6.71 22.13
N ALA A 182 1.68 6.85 22.30
CA ALA A 182 2.59 5.72 22.28
C ALA A 182 2.16 4.66 23.32
N GLY A 183 2.10 3.39 22.89
CA GLY A 183 1.70 2.27 23.73
C GLY A 183 0.18 2.09 23.93
N LEU A 184 -0.67 3.00 23.44
CA LEU A 184 -2.13 2.84 23.57
C LEU A 184 -2.67 1.72 22.69
N VAL A 185 -2.12 1.58 21.48
CA VAL A 185 -2.52 0.54 20.51
C VAL A 185 -1.33 -0.38 20.29
N PRO A 186 -1.47 -1.69 20.59
CA PRO A 186 -0.39 -2.64 20.40
C PRO A 186 -0.07 -2.84 18.91
N SER A 187 1.20 -3.08 18.60
CA SER A 187 1.63 -3.45 17.25
C SER A 187 1.06 -4.81 16.82
N CYS A 188 1.12 -5.13 15.53
CA CYS A 188 0.79 -6.47 15.04
C CYS A 188 1.64 -7.57 15.70
N GLN A 189 2.89 -7.25 16.03
CA GLN A 189 3.79 -8.18 16.71
C GLN A 189 3.35 -8.44 18.15
N GLU A 190 2.83 -7.43 18.85
CA GLU A 190 2.38 -7.52 20.24
C GLU A 190 0.97 -8.12 20.37
N ALA A 191 0.04 -7.68 19.52
CA ALA A 191 -1.36 -8.09 19.58
C ALA A 191 -1.65 -9.44 18.93
N GLY A 192 -0.73 -9.90 18.07
CA GLY A 192 -0.95 -11.01 17.15
C GLY A 192 -1.85 -10.63 15.96
N VAL A 193 -1.73 -11.41 14.89
CA VAL A 193 -2.54 -11.26 13.68
C VAL A 193 -2.78 -12.60 13.02
N LEU A 194 -4.02 -12.86 12.60
CA LEU A 194 -4.37 -14.06 11.85
C LEU A 194 -3.69 -14.02 10.47
N GLY A 195 -2.86 -15.02 10.13
CA GLY A 195 -1.96 -14.96 8.97
C GLY A 195 -2.63 -14.73 7.61
N VAL A 196 -3.86 -15.21 7.42
CA VAL A 196 -4.62 -15.02 6.17
C VAL A 196 -5.16 -13.60 6.00
N LEU A 197 -5.35 -12.87 7.09
CA LEU A 197 -5.95 -11.53 7.10
C LEU A 197 -5.19 -10.54 6.19
N PRO A 198 -3.86 -10.40 6.29
CA PRO A 198 -3.10 -9.58 5.36
C PRO A 198 -3.26 -9.99 3.89
N GLY A 199 -3.45 -11.28 3.59
CA GLY A 199 -3.71 -11.77 2.24
C GLY A 199 -5.00 -11.19 1.64
N VAL A 200 -6.08 -11.16 2.43
CA VAL A 200 -7.36 -10.57 2.02
C VAL A 200 -7.23 -9.06 1.86
N VAL A 201 -6.66 -8.38 2.86
CA VAL A 201 -6.53 -6.91 2.87
C VAL A 201 -5.60 -6.42 1.77
N GLY A 202 -4.47 -7.09 1.56
CA GLY A 202 -3.55 -6.76 0.47
C GLY A 202 -4.13 -7.03 -0.91
N GLY A 203 -4.97 -8.06 -1.08
CA GLY A 203 -5.74 -8.27 -2.31
C GLY A 203 -6.73 -7.14 -2.59
N LEU A 204 -7.38 -6.62 -1.55
CA LEU A 204 -8.24 -5.44 -1.66
C LEU A 204 -7.42 -4.18 -2.00
N GLN A 205 -6.27 -3.96 -1.38
CA GLN A 205 -5.36 -2.87 -1.74
C GLN A 205 -4.93 -2.96 -3.21
N ALA A 206 -4.50 -4.13 -3.68
CA ALA A 206 -4.15 -4.34 -5.08
C ALA A 206 -5.33 -4.04 -6.02
N THR A 207 -6.56 -4.43 -5.63
CA THR A 207 -7.77 -4.10 -6.38
C THR A 207 -7.99 -2.59 -6.51
N GLU A 208 -7.79 -1.82 -5.45
CA GLU A 208 -7.88 -0.35 -5.50
C GLU A 208 -6.83 0.25 -6.44
N VAL A 209 -5.59 -0.23 -6.39
CA VAL A 209 -4.50 0.20 -7.29
C VAL A 209 -4.86 -0.05 -8.75
N LEU A 210 -5.38 -1.25 -9.08
CA LEU A 210 -5.78 -1.57 -10.45
C LEU A 210 -6.93 -0.68 -10.93
N LYS A 211 -7.93 -0.40 -10.08
CA LYS A 211 -9.02 0.53 -10.42
C LYS A 211 -8.51 1.94 -10.70
N LEU A 212 -7.57 2.45 -9.90
CA LEU A 212 -6.93 3.75 -10.10
C LEU A 212 -6.22 3.82 -11.46
N ILE A 213 -5.41 2.81 -11.80
CA ILE A 213 -4.66 2.75 -13.07
C ILE A 213 -5.60 2.68 -14.27
N LEU A 214 -6.64 1.84 -14.18
CA LEU A 214 -7.60 1.66 -15.26
C LEU A 214 -8.48 2.91 -15.44
N GLY A 215 -8.74 3.64 -14.35
CA GLY A 215 -9.74 4.71 -14.28
C GLY A 215 -11.16 4.13 -14.38
N LYS A 216 -11.39 2.97 -13.75
CA LYS A 216 -12.63 2.19 -13.84
C LYS A 216 -13.08 1.71 -12.47
N GLY A 217 -14.40 1.67 -12.26
CA GLY A 217 -15.01 1.30 -10.98
C GLY A 217 -14.96 2.41 -9.94
N ASP A 218 -15.53 2.13 -8.78
CA ASP A 218 -15.56 3.06 -7.64
C ASP A 218 -14.47 2.68 -6.63
N VAL A 219 -13.46 3.52 -6.50
CA VAL A 219 -12.45 3.39 -5.45
C VAL A 219 -13.02 3.79 -4.09
N LEU A 220 -12.36 3.35 -3.01
CA LEU A 220 -12.73 3.63 -1.61
C LEU A 220 -12.47 5.08 -1.17
N LYS A 221 -12.60 6.05 -2.09
CA LYS A 221 -12.56 7.47 -1.73
C LYS A 221 -13.74 7.81 -0.83
N ASN A 222 -13.51 8.57 0.23
CA ASN A 222 -14.56 8.90 1.22
C ASN A 222 -15.19 7.67 1.90
N GLU A 223 -14.52 6.51 1.86
CA GLU A 223 -14.99 5.27 2.49
C GLU A 223 -13.84 4.58 3.23
N LEU A 224 -14.16 4.00 4.39
CA LEU A 224 -13.31 3.02 5.07
C LEU A 224 -13.97 1.66 4.94
N LEU A 225 -13.33 0.73 4.24
CA LEU A 225 -13.75 -0.66 4.20
C LEU A 225 -13.17 -1.39 5.40
N ILE A 226 -14.02 -2.02 6.20
CA ILE A 226 -13.65 -2.81 7.37
C ILE A 226 -14.03 -4.27 7.09
N TYR A 227 -13.05 -5.15 7.20
CA TYR A 227 -13.21 -6.61 7.09
C TYR A 227 -13.02 -7.26 8.46
N ASN A 228 -14.04 -7.97 8.94
CA ASN A 228 -13.96 -8.76 10.16
C ASN A 228 -13.84 -10.25 9.80
N ALA A 229 -12.67 -10.85 10.05
CA ALA A 229 -12.39 -12.24 9.68
C ALA A 229 -13.09 -13.28 10.58
N LEU A 230 -13.45 -12.94 11.82
CA LEU A 230 -14.19 -13.86 12.70
C LEU A 230 -15.63 -14.06 12.23
N LYS A 231 -16.25 -12.99 11.74
CA LYS A 231 -17.64 -12.99 11.29
C LYS A 231 -17.78 -13.08 9.77
N THR A 232 -16.68 -12.97 9.04
CA THR A 232 -16.64 -12.86 7.57
C THR A 232 -17.55 -11.75 7.05
N THR A 233 -17.47 -10.57 7.68
CA THR A 233 -18.29 -9.42 7.30
C THR A 233 -17.45 -8.30 6.70
N PHE A 234 -18.04 -7.61 5.72
CA PHE A 234 -17.51 -6.38 5.14
C PHE A 234 -18.45 -5.23 5.46
N ARG A 235 -17.91 -4.16 6.04
CA ARG A 235 -18.66 -2.94 6.32
C ARG A 235 -17.95 -1.76 5.67
N LYS A 236 -18.69 -0.99 4.89
CA LYS A 236 -18.23 0.32 4.40
C LYS A 236 -18.73 1.42 5.32
N VAL A 237 -17.82 2.24 5.83
CA VAL A 237 -18.15 3.43 6.60
C VAL A 237 -17.86 4.65 5.72
N LYS A 238 -18.87 5.50 5.49
CA LYS A 238 -18.67 6.76 4.77
C LYS A 238 -17.97 7.75 5.68
N VAL A 239 -16.86 8.31 5.21
CA VAL A 239 -16.07 9.30 5.93
C VAL A 239 -15.83 10.49 5.00
N PRO A 240 -16.53 11.60 5.20
CA PRO A 240 -16.33 12.79 4.37
C PRO A 240 -14.98 13.44 4.66
N LYS A 241 -14.51 14.28 3.73
CA LYS A 241 -13.37 15.16 3.97
C LYS A 241 -13.67 16.10 5.14
N ASN A 242 -12.75 16.21 6.10
CA ASN A 242 -12.81 17.22 7.15
C ASN A 242 -12.36 18.58 6.58
N PRO A 243 -13.21 19.64 6.56
CA PRO A 243 -12.83 20.98 6.09
C PRO A 243 -11.69 21.62 6.88
N ASP A 244 -11.56 21.25 8.15
CA ASP A 244 -10.56 21.77 9.10
C ASP A 244 -9.38 20.80 9.29
N CYS A 245 -9.25 19.80 8.40
CA CYS A 245 -8.14 18.85 8.44
C CYS A 245 -6.79 19.59 8.43
N PRO A 246 -5.87 19.27 9.36
CA PRO A 246 -4.62 20.01 9.49
C PRO A 246 -3.69 19.87 8.26
N VAL A 247 -3.94 18.92 7.36
CA VAL A 247 -3.11 18.68 6.16
C VAL A 247 -3.86 18.99 4.86
N CYS A 248 -5.12 18.58 4.70
CA CYS A 248 -5.86 18.75 3.44
C CYS A 248 -7.06 19.70 3.52
N GLY A 249 -7.26 20.35 4.68
CA GLY A 249 -8.33 21.31 4.92
C GLY A 249 -8.16 22.64 4.19
N LYS A 250 -9.07 23.59 4.43
CA LYS A 250 -9.02 24.92 3.79
C LYS A 250 -7.84 25.76 4.26
N ASN A 251 -7.46 25.62 5.53
CA ASN A 251 -6.35 26.33 6.16
C ASN A 251 -5.42 25.28 6.83
N PRO A 252 -4.57 24.58 6.06
CA PRO A 252 -3.71 23.54 6.62
C PRO A 252 -2.69 24.12 7.61
N THR A 253 -2.52 23.45 8.75
CA THR A 253 -1.57 23.82 9.82
C THR A 253 -0.30 22.97 9.78
N ILE A 254 -0.35 21.80 9.14
CA ILE A 254 0.81 20.95 8.85
C ILE A 254 1.22 21.21 7.40
N THR A 255 2.29 21.98 7.22
CA THR A 255 2.81 22.44 5.93
C THR A 255 4.17 21.83 5.59
N GLU A 256 4.78 21.12 6.53
CA GLU A 256 6.05 20.43 6.39
C GLU A 256 5.92 19.00 6.93
N LEU A 257 6.78 18.10 6.45
CA LEU A 257 6.82 16.73 6.93
C LEU A 257 7.52 16.66 8.29
N LEU A 258 6.94 15.90 9.21
CA LEU A 258 7.48 15.68 10.55
C LEU A 258 7.96 14.23 10.67
N ASP A 259 9.01 14.01 11.46
CA ASP A 259 9.30 12.67 11.96
C ASP A 259 8.44 12.45 13.20
N TYR A 260 7.51 11.51 13.08
CA TYR A 260 6.64 11.10 14.17
C TYR A 260 7.38 10.07 15.02
N ASP A 261 8.47 10.45 15.68
CA ASP A 261 9.10 9.58 16.67
C ASP A 261 8.12 9.33 17.83
N ALA A 262 8.26 8.19 18.52
CA ALA A 262 7.40 7.82 19.65
C ALA A 262 7.36 8.89 20.77
N GLU A 263 8.34 9.80 20.82
CA GLU A 263 8.40 10.94 21.75
C GLU A 263 7.46 12.10 21.40
N TYR A 264 6.95 12.21 20.16
CA TYR A 264 6.00 13.28 19.79
C TYR A 264 4.64 13.14 20.52
N CYS A 265 4.35 11.96 21.07
CA CYS A 265 3.13 11.68 21.85
C CYS A 265 3.20 12.09 23.33
N THR A 266 4.33 12.63 23.82
CA THR A 266 4.45 13.07 25.23
C THR A 266 4.34 14.58 25.41
N THR A 267 4.30 15.35 24.32
CA THR A 267 4.40 16.81 24.35
C THR A 267 3.30 17.49 23.53
N ARG A 268 2.03 17.11 23.75
CA ARG A 268 0.87 18.00 23.60
C ARG A 268 -0.22 17.63 24.61
#